data_AF-A0AAE4D3J6-F1
#
_entry.id   AF-A0AAE4D3J6-F1
#
_cell.length_a   1.000
_cell.length_b   1.000
_cell.length_c   1.000
_cell.angle_alpha   90.00
_cell.angle_beta   90.00
_cell.angle_gamma   90.00
#
_symmetry.space_group_name_H-M   'P 1'
#
loop_
_entity.id
_entity.type
_entity.pdbx_description
1 polymer ?
#
loop_
_entity_poly.entity_id
_entity_poly.type
_entity_poly.pdbx_seq_one_letter_code
_entity_poly.pdbx_strand_id
1 'polypeptide(L)'
;GGGQVSVPDPIRVRLAAAAEHVRRGLAPHHLLVRVGGERVVCVLACQNAAELAKRAQALAAAAAANLADAPGWAPLVGAGEARPAAAELALAYAQARTALRVGRAVGGFGAVVAWEALGAYRTLAALLPEGAAPPPNTALDRLLASSEASTLVPTLACYLDLGGDARAAAEQLFLHRSSLYGRLHRIEEVAQVDLRSGEDRLQLHMALRLRRLAGQG
;
A
#
# COMPACT_ATOMS: atom_id res chain seq x y z
N GLY A 1 6.74 -5.10 -17.56
CA GLY A 1 7.63 -5.98 -16.78
C GLY A 1 8.26 -5.17 -15.68
N GLY A 2 7.73 -5.24 -14.46
CA GLY A 2 8.39 -4.65 -13.29
C GLY A 2 9.43 -5.64 -12.80
N GLY A 3 10.71 -5.40 -13.09
CA GLY A 3 11.79 -6.17 -12.51
C GLY A 3 11.70 -6.06 -10.99
N GLN A 4 11.44 -7.16 -10.29
CA GLN A 4 11.63 -7.20 -8.85
C GLN A 4 13.11 -6.90 -8.58
N VAL A 5 13.38 -5.72 -8.03
CA VAL A 5 14.72 -5.34 -7.60
C VAL A 5 15.07 -6.22 -6.41
N SER A 6 15.94 -7.20 -6.64
CA SER A 6 16.42 -8.08 -5.57
C SER A 6 17.10 -7.25 -4.49
N VAL A 7 16.70 -7.41 -3.23
CA VAL A 7 17.29 -6.68 -2.10
C VAL A 7 18.75 -7.12 -1.91
N PRO A 8 19.74 -6.22 -2.11
CA PRO A 8 21.16 -6.58 -2.00
C PRO A 8 21.52 -7.06 -0.60
N ASP A 9 22.49 -7.98 -0.52
CA ASP A 9 22.99 -8.56 0.74
C ASP A 9 23.34 -7.49 1.80
N PRO A 10 24.02 -6.37 1.48
CA PRO A 10 24.29 -5.33 2.46
C PRO A 10 23.02 -4.71 3.07
N ILE A 11 21.98 -4.51 2.26
CA ILE A 11 20.69 -3.98 2.72
C ILE A 11 20.01 -5.00 3.65
N ARG A 12 20.06 -6.29 3.30
CA ARG A 12 19.50 -7.35 4.15
C ARG A 12 20.18 -7.44 5.51
N VAL A 13 21.51 -7.33 5.56
CA VAL A 13 22.28 -7.32 6.82
C VAL A 13 21.87 -6.13 7.69
N ARG A 14 21.70 -4.95 7.09
CA ARG A 14 21.30 -3.72 7.80
C ARG A 14 19.87 -3.80 8.36
N LEU A 15 18.95 -4.42 7.64
CA LEU A 15 17.60 -4.73 8.13
C LEU A 15 17.63 -5.75 9.28
N ALA A 16 18.45 -6.79 9.18
CA ALA A 16 18.61 -7.77 10.26
C ALA A 16 19.19 -7.12 11.53
N ALA A 17 20.17 -6.22 11.37
CA ALA A 17 20.74 -5.45 12.48
C ALA A 17 19.70 -4.55 13.17
N ALA A 18 18.69 -4.06 12.45
CA ALA A 18 17.61 -3.28 13.05
C ALA A 18 16.71 -4.14 13.95
N ALA A 19 16.39 -5.36 13.51
CA ALA A 19 15.65 -6.33 14.34
C ALA A 19 16.44 -6.71 15.60
N GLU A 20 17.75 -6.85 15.46
CA GLU A 20 18.66 -7.11 16.58
C GLU A 20 18.72 -5.93 17.56
N HIS A 21 18.72 -4.69 17.08
CA HIS A 21 18.64 -3.50 17.93
C HIS A 21 17.36 -3.50 18.79
N VAL A 22 16.20 -3.83 18.19
CA VAL A 22 14.93 -3.95 18.92
C VAL A 22 14.96 -5.10 19.93
N ARG A 23 15.60 -6.24 19.59
CA ARG A 23 15.74 -7.40 20.49
C ARG A 23 16.40 -7.04 21.81
N ARG A 24 17.41 -6.17 21.81
CA ARG A 24 18.15 -5.76 23.01
C ARG A 24 17.28 -4.99 24.03
N GLY A 25 16.19 -4.39 23.58
CA GLY A 25 15.23 -3.67 24.43
C GLY A 25 14.03 -4.52 24.87
N LEU A 26 14.12 -5.85 24.75
CA LEU A 26 13.07 -6.81 25.07
C LEU A 26 13.60 -7.89 26.04
N ALA A 27 12.69 -8.50 26.79
CA ALA A 27 13.02 -9.65 27.63
C ALA A 27 13.48 -10.84 26.77
N PRO A 28 14.30 -11.76 27.33
CA PRO A 28 14.69 -12.98 26.63
C PRO A 28 13.47 -13.72 26.06
N HIS A 29 13.60 -14.27 24.85
CA HIS A 29 12.55 -15.03 24.14
C HIS A 29 11.28 -14.24 23.74
N HIS A 30 11.21 -12.93 23.97
CA HIS A 30 10.05 -12.13 23.54
C HIS A 30 10.09 -11.70 22.07
N LEU A 31 11.18 -11.99 21.35
CA LEU A 31 11.30 -11.72 19.93
C LEU A 31 11.95 -12.90 19.22
N LEU A 32 11.26 -13.44 18.21
CA LEU A 32 11.83 -14.34 17.22
C LEU A 32 12.06 -13.57 15.93
N VAL A 33 13.25 -13.70 15.36
CA VAL A 33 13.62 -13.05 14.11
C VAL A 33 13.99 -14.12 13.09
N ARG A 34 13.40 -14.04 11.91
CA ARG A 34 13.80 -14.83 10.75
C ARG A 34 14.20 -13.89 9.62
N VAL A 35 15.43 -14.03 9.14
CA VAL A 35 15.93 -13.34 7.95
C VAL A 35 15.81 -14.32 6.78
N GLY A 36 15.06 -13.96 5.73
CA GLY A 36 14.86 -14.86 4.59
C GLY A 36 14.44 -14.12 3.33
N GLY A 37 15.13 -14.42 2.21
CA GLY A 37 14.92 -13.73 0.95
C GLY A 37 15.07 -12.22 1.10
N GLU A 38 14.07 -11.46 0.68
CA GLU A 38 14.06 -9.98 0.71
C GLU A 38 13.44 -9.38 1.98
N ARG A 39 13.14 -10.20 3.00
CA ARG A 39 12.31 -9.78 4.14
C ARG A 39 12.93 -10.22 5.46
N VAL A 40 12.76 -9.38 6.48
CA VAL A 40 12.99 -9.74 7.88
C VAL A 40 11.62 -9.91 8.53
N VAL A 41 11.40 -11.06 9.15
CA VAL A 41 10.16 -11.39 9.84
C VAL A 41 10.43 -11.39 11.33
N CYS A 42 9.64 -10.61 12.07
CA CYS A 42 9.70 -10.50 13.52
C CYS A 42 8.39 -11.04 14.12
N VAL A 43 8.48 -11.98 15.06
CA VAL A 43 7.36 -12.41 15.90
C VAL A 43 7.63 -11.90 17.31
N LEU A 44 6.75 -11.03 17.80
CA LEU A 44 6.88 -10.35 19.07
C LEU A 44 5.85 -10.89 20.06
N ALA A 45 6.28 -11.27 21.25
CA ALA A 45 5.40 -11.39 22.40
C ALA A 45 5.05 -9.99 22.90
N CYS A 46 3.79 -9.59 22.82
CA CYS A 46 3.29 -8.29 23.24
C CYS A 46 2.04 -8.44 24.11
N GLN A 47 1.84 -7.51 25.04
CA GLN A 47 0.69 -7.53 25.95
C GLN A 47 -0.58 -6.95 25.31
N ASN A 48 -0.43 -6.04 24.36
CA ASN A 48 -1.54 -5.36 23.69
C ASN A 48 -1.11 -4.76 22.34
N ALA A 49 -2.09 -4.25 21.59
CA ALA A 49 -1.88 -3.63 20.28
C ALA A 49 -1.00 -2.37 20.34
N ALA A 50 -1.03 -1.60 21.44
CA ALA A 50 -0.21 -0.39 21.59
C ALA A 50 1.29 -0.74 21.71
N GLU A 51 1.62 -1.80 22.45
CA GLU A 51 2.98 -2.32 22.50
C GLU A 51 3.45 -2.80 21.12
N LEU A 52 2.62 -3.56 20.40
CA LEU A 52 2.94 -4.00 19.05
C LEU A 52 3.23 -2.82 18.12
N ALA A 53 2.37 -1.80 18.13
CA ALA A 53 2.56 -0.58 17.33
C ALA A 53 3.87 0.15 17.70
N LYS A 54 4.14 0.33 19.00
CA LYS A 54 5.39 0.94 19.49
C LYS A 54 6.63 0.18 19.01
N ARG A 55 6.62 -1.16 19.09
CA ARG A 55 7.76 -1.98 18.65
C ARG A 55 7.91 -1.99 17.14
N ALA A 56 6.82 -1.99 16.38
CA ALA A 56 6.86 -1.85 14.93
C ALA A 56 7.46 -0.49 14.50
N GLN A 57 7.10 0.59 15.18
CA GLN A 57 7.69 1.93 14.97
C GLN A 57 9.19 1.94 15.33
N ALA A 58 9.58 1.36 16.46
CA ALA A 58 10.99 1.25 16.84
C ALA A 58 11.80 0.44 15.81
N LEU A 59 11.23 -0.65 15.26
CA LEU A 59 11.84 -1.43 14.19
C LEU A 59 12.02 -0.60 12.92
N ALA A 60 10.98 0.13 12.49
CA ALA A 60 11.06 1.00 11.32
C ALA A 60 12.10 2.11 11.49
N ALA A 61 12.15 2.75 12.67
CA ALA A 61 13.12 3.80 12.98
C ALA A 61 14.56 3.26 13.01
N ALA A 62 14.79 2.12 13.66
CA ALA A 62 16.10 1.46 13.67
C ALA A 62 16.54 1.05 12.26
N ALA A 63 15.61 0.54 11.45
CA ALA A 63 15.89 0.21 10.05
C ALA A 63 16.20 1.46 9.22
N ALA A 64 15.52 2.59 9.46
CA ALA A 64 15.76 3.84 8.76
C ALA A 64 17.14 4.42 9.09
N ALA A 65 17.49 4.46 10.39
CA ALA A 65 18.82 4.86 10.83
C ALA A 65 19.90 3.95 10.24
N ASN A 66 19.65 2.64 10.28
CA ASN A 66 20.51 1.65 9.66
C ASN A 66 20.53 1.73 8.14
N LEU A 67 19.73 2.55 7.45
CA LEU A 67 19.71 2.71 5.99
C LEU A 67 20.06 4.14 5.54
N ALA A 68 20.48 5.02 6.45
CA ALA A 68 20.65 6.46 6.18
C ALA A 68 21.65 6.79 5.05
N ASP A 69 22.69 5.98 4.87
CA ASP A 69 23.69 6.12 3.79
C ASP A 69 23.45 5.16 2.60
N ALA A 70 22.26 4.54 2.51
CA ALA A 70 21.83 3.69 1.38
C ALA A 70 20.79 4.42 0.51
N PRO A 71 21.20 5.30 -0.42
CA PRO A 71 20.26 6.01 -1.28
C PRO A 71 19.43 5.03 -2.11
N GLY A 72 18.14 5.34 -2.27
CA GLY A 72 17.18 4.49 -3.00
C GLY A 72 16.53 3.39 -2.16
N TRP A 73 16.92 3.23 -0.89
CA TRP A 73 16.33 2.24 0.02
C TRP A 73 15.63 2.90 1.20
N ALA A 74 14.35 2.56 1.41
CA ALA A 74 13.59 2.98 2.57
C ALA A 74 12.96 1.74 3.25
N PRO A 75 12.97 1.67 4.59
CA PRO A 75 12.35 0.57 5.30
C PRO A 75 10.84 0.68 5.25
N LEU A 76 10.17 -0.47 5.19
CA LEU A 76 8.73 -0.58 5.34
C LEU A 76 8.42 -1.80 6.19
N VAL A 77 7.59 -1.62 7.20
CA VAL A 77 7.14 -2.67 8.12
C VAL A 77 5.65 -2.91 7.90
N GLY A 78 5.27 -4.11 7.52
CA GLY A 78 3.87 -4.54 7.58
C GLY A 78 3.61 -5.20 8.94
N ALA A 79 2.55 -4.78 9.63
CA ALA A 79 2.16 -5.32 10.93
C ALA A 79 0.78 -5.99 10.84
N GLY A 80 0.66 -7.21 11.35
CA GLY A 80 -0.61 -7.88 11.59
C GLY A 80 -1.21 -7.48 12.93
N GLU A 81 -2.42 -7.97 13.22
CA GLU A 81 -3.05 -7.79 14.53
C GLU A 81 -2.33 -8.62 15.60
N ALA A 82 -2.31 -8.12 16.84
CA ALA A 82 -1.90 -8.90 18.00
C ALA A 82 -2.83 -10.11 18.19
N ARG A 83 -2.26 -11.28 18.51
CA ARG A 83 -3.00 -12.54 18.68
C ARG A 83 -2.83 -13.10 20.08
N PRO A 84 -3.91 -13.63 20.70
CA PRO A 84 -3.83 -14.20 22.04
C PRO A 84 -3.13 -15.57 22.07
N ALA A 85 -3.10 -16.29 20.95
CA ALA A 85 -2.54 -17.64 20.88
C ALA A 85 -1.50 -17.81 19.75
N ALA A 86 -0.47 -18.62 20.03
CA ALA A 86 0.57 -18.96 19.05
C ALA A 86 0.01 -19.67 17.79
N ALA A 87 -1.11 -20.38 17.92
CA ALA A 87 -1.79 -21.05 16.80
C ALA A 87 -2.28 -20.06 15.73
N GLU A 88 -2.51 -18.79 16.09
CA GLU A 88 -2.98 -17.75 15.17
C GLU A 88 -1.84 -16.94 14.52
N LEU A 89 -0.57 -17.28 14.81
CA LEU A 89 0.59 -16.60 14.24
C LEU A 89 0.61 -16.65 12.70
N ALA A 90 0.11 -17.73 12.11
CA ALA A 90 -0.02 -17.85 10.65
C ALA A 90 -0.93 -16.76 10.08
N LEU A 91 -2.03 -16.43 10.77
CA LEU A 91 -2.95 -15.36 10.37
C LEU A 91 -2.31 -13.99 10.53
N ALA A 92 -1.69 -13.70 11.68
CA ALA A 92 -0.97 -12.45 11.89
C ALA A 92 0.15 -12.23 10.86
N TYR A 93 0.86 -13.30 10.49
CA TYR A 93 1.87 -13.27 9.45
C TYR A 93 1.28 -12.97 8.07
N ALA A 94 0.15 -13.60 7.70
CA ALA A 94 -0.56 -13.31 6.45
C ALA A 94 -1.05 -11.85 6.37
N GLN A 95 -1.54 -11.31 7.49
CA GLN A 95 -1.93 -9.91 7.62
C GLN A 95 -0.72 -8.98 7.43
N ALA A 96 0.38 -9.23 8.15
CA ALA A 96 1.62 -8.46 8.05
C ALA A 96 2.18 -8.45 6.62
N ARG A 97 2.16 -9.60 5.94
CA ARG A 97 2.56 -9.71 4.53
C ARG A 97 1.68 -8.89 3.60
N THR A 98 0.37 -8.97 3.79
CA THR A 98 -0.59 -8.19 3.00
C THR A 98 -0.40 -6.69 3.23
N ALA A 99 -0.21 -6.28 4.48
CA ALA A 99 0.04 -4.88 4.83
C ALA A 99 1.34 -4.37 4.18
N LEU A 100 2.41 -5.17 4.22
CA LEU A 100 3.66 -4.84 3.54
C LEU A 100 3.47 -4.71 2.03
N ARG A 101 2.74 -5.64 1.40
CA ARG A 101 2.45 -5.62 -0.03
C ARG A 101 1.67 -4.37 -0.43
N VAL A 102 0.59 -4.06 0.28
CA VAL A 102 -0.23 -2.87 0.01
C VAL A 102 0.59 -1.61 0.22
N GLY A 103 1.34 -1.54 1.32
CA GLY A 103 2.22 -0.40 1.60
C GLY A 103 3.23 -0.12 0.50
N ARG A 104 3.86 -1.17 -0.06
CA ARG A 104 4.80 -1.06 -1.18
C ARG A 104 4.14 -0.56 -2.46
N ALA A 105 2.94 -1.06 -2.76
CA ALA A 105 2.28 -0.79 -4.04
C ALA A 105 1.51 0.53 -4.06
N VAL A 106 0.96 0.96 -2.92
CA VAL A 106 0.04 2.10 -2.83
C VAL A 106 0.70 3.32 -2.19
N GLY A 107 1.64 3.13 -1.26
CA GLY A 107 2.20 4.23 -0.46
C GLY A 107 1.18 4.88 0.49
N GLY A 108 1.56 6.01 1.10
CA GLY A 108 0.65 6.82 1.94
C GLY A 108 0.42 6.33 3.37
N PHE A 109 0.98 5.18 3.76
CA PHE A 109 0.81 4.60 5.11
C PHE A 109 1.97 4.92 6.07
N GLY A 110 2.99 5.65 5.63
CA GLY A 110 4.24 5.84 6.38
C GLY A 110 5.09 4.57 6.42
N ALA A 111 6.08 4.53 7.33
CA ALA A 111 7.05 3.42 7.42
C ALA A 111 6.48 2.15 8.09
N VAL A 112 5.35 2.26 8.79
CA VAL A 112 4.66 1.13 9.42
C VAL A 112 3.23 1.06 8.90
N VAL A 113 2.93 -0.02 8.19
CA VAL A 113 1.60 -0.29 7.65
C VAL A 113 0.92 -1.31 8.55
N ALA A 114 0.03 -0.82 9.41
CA ALA A 114 -0.80 -1.67 10.25
C ALA A 114 -1.93 -2.30 9.40
N TRP A 115 -2.26 -3.55 9.68
CA TRP A 115 -3.36 -4.26 9.05
C TRP A 115 -4.67 -3.47 9.19
N GLU A 116 -4.93 -2.87 10.34
CA GLU A 116 -6.03 -1.96 10.70
C GLU A 116 -6.15 -0.74 9.80
N ALA A 117 -5.03 -0.23 9.30
CA ALA A 117 -5.02 0.95 8.44
C ALA A 117 -5.39 0.66 6.98
N LEU A 118 -5.42 -0.60 6.55
CA LEU A 118 -5.57 -0.96 5.13
C LEU A 118 -6.96 -0.67 4.55
N GLY A 119 -8.01 -0.61 5.38
CA GLY A 119 -9.39 -0.39 4.92
C GLY A 119 -9.79 -1.35 3.78
N ALA A 120 -10.35 -0.80 2.70
CA ALA A 120 -10.79 -1.56 1.53
C ALA A 120 -9.67 -2.38 0.85
N TYR A 121 -8.39 -2.00 1.03
CA TYR A 121 -7.29 -2.77 0.46
C TYR A 121 -7.12 -4.16 1.07
N ARG A 122 -7.67 -4.43 2.28
CA ARG A 122 -7.74 -5.80 2.82
C ARG A 122 -8.49 -6.71 1.86
N THR A 123 -9.68 -6.26 1.44
CA THR A 123 -10.55 -6.99 0.51
C THR A 123 -9.93 -7.07 -0.88
N LEU A 124 -9.43 -5.95 -1.41
CA LEU A 124 -8.82 -5.94 -2.74
C LEU A 124 -7.59 -6.85 -2.82
N ALA A 125 -6.75 -6.90 -1.78
CA ALA A 125 -5.59 -7.78 -1.75
C ALA A 125 -5.94 -9.26 -1.58
N ALA A 126 -7.08 -9.58 -0.95
CA ALA A 126 -7.60 -10.93 -0.92
C ALA A 126 -8.12 -11.39 -2.30
N LEU A 127 -8.73 -10.47 -3.06
CA LEU A 127 -9.25 -10.75 -4.41
C LEU A 127 -8.17 -10.77 -5.50
N LEU A 128 -7.06 -10.05 -5.29
CA LEU A 128 -5.96 -9.96 -6.24
C LEU A 128 -4.68 -10.54 -5.63
N PRO A 129 -4.34 -11.82 -5.88
CA PRO A 129 -3.11 -12.43 -5.39
C PRO A 129 -1.83 -11.70 -5.82
N GLU A 130 -0.73 -11.89 -5.07
CA GLU A 130 0.57 -11.27 -5.40
C GLU A 130 1.08 -11.79 -6.75
N GLY A 131 1.40 -10.88 -7.67
CA GLY A 131 1.82 -11.22 -9.04
C GLY A 131 0.68 -11.44 -10.04
N ALA A 132 -0.58 -11.45 -9.61
CA ALA A 132 -1.72 -11.53 -10.53
C ALA A 132 -1.94 -10.19 -11.27
N ALA A 133 -2.37 -10.26 -12.53
CA ALA A 133 -2.85 -9.11 -13.26
C ALA A 133 -4.22 -8.66 -12.71
N PRO A 134 -4.51 -7.36 -12.66
CA PRO A 134 -5.84 -6.89 -12.29
C PRO A 134 -6.86 -7.38 -13.32
N PRO A 135 -8.12 -7.63 -12.90
CA PRO A 135 -9.17 -8.01 -13.84
C PRO A 135 -9.38 -6.91 -14.89
N PRO A 136 -9.74 -7.28 -16.13
CA PRO A 136 -9.97 -6.31 -17.20
C PRO A 136 -11.14 -5.39 -16.85
N ASN A 137 -11.07 -4.14 -17.31
CA ASN A 137 -12.11 -3.16 -17.09
C ASN A 137 -12.21 -2.25 -18.31
N THR A 138 -13.17 -2.53 -19.19
CA THR A 138 -13.30 -1.85 -20.48
C THR A 138 -13.34 -0.32 -20.36
N ALA A 139 -13.99 0.22 -19.33
CA ALA A 139 -14.09 1.66 -19.11
C ALA A 139 -12.73 2.28 -18.78
N LEU A 140 -11.98 1.69 -17.85
CA LEU A 140 -10.64 2.14 -17.49
C LEU A 140 -9.63 1.87 -18.62
N ASP A 141 -9.76 0.75 -19.32
CA ASP A 141 -8.88 0.38 -20.43
C ASP A 141 -9.01 1.39 -21.59
N ARG A 142 -10.23 1.88 -21.88
CA ARG A 142 -10.45 2.99 -22.82
C ARG A 142 -9.76 4.28 -22.39
N LEU A 143 -9.84 4.64 -21.11
CA LEU A 143 -9.14 5.83 -20.57
C LEU A 143 -7.63 5.70 -20.69
N LEU A 144 -7.08 4.53 -20.38
CA LEU A 144 -5.65 4.26 -20.44
C LEU A 144 -5.12 4.26 -21.88
N ALA A 145 -5.94 3.83 -22.85
CA ALA A 145 -5.60 3.86 -24.27
C ALA A 145 -5.75 5.25 -24.92
N SER A 146 -6.37 6.21 -24.23
CA SER A 146 -6.53 7.58 -24.73
C SER A 146 -5.20 8.32 -24.75
N SER A 147 -4.99 9.18 -25.75
CA SER A 147 -3.86 10.12 -25.79
C SER A 147 -3.88 11.11 -24.61
N GLU A 148 -5.03 11.28 -23.95
CA GLU A 148 -5.25 12.17 -22.81
C GLU A 148 -5.09 11.45 -21.46
N ALA A 149 -4.70 10.16 -21.43
CA ALA A 149 -4.62 9.33 -20.23
C ALA A 149 -3.82 9.97 -19.09
N SER A 150 -2.70 10.62 -19.43
CA SER A 150 -1.80 11.31 -18.49
C SER A 150 -2.48 12.44 -17.72
N THR A 151 -3.59 12.97 -18.23
CA THR A 151 -4.38 14.03 -17.60
C THR A 151 -5.67 13.49 -16.99
N LEU A 152 -6.39 12.63 -17.71
CA LEU A 152 -7.71 12.14 -17.30
C LEU A 152 -7.63 11.12 -16.16
N VAL A 153 -6.66 10.18 -16.20
CA VAL A 153 -6.54 9.15 -15.16
C VAL A 153 -6.21 9.74 -13.78
N PRO A 154 -5.24 10.67 -13.64
CA PRO A 154 -5.02 11.34 -12.35
C PRO A 154 -6.21 12.18 -11.89
N THR A 155 -6.93 12.82 -12.82
CA THR A 155 -8.13 13.59 -12.51
C THR A 155 -9.24 12.69 -11.96
N LEU A 156 -9.52 11.57 -12.63
CA LEU A 156 -10.50 10.58 -12.17
C LEU A 156 -10.10 10.00 -10.81
N ALA A 157 -8.83 9.63 -10.64
CA ALA A 157 -8.36 9.07 -9.38
C ALA A 157 -8.52 10.06 -8.22
N CYS A 158 -8.15 11.34 -8.41
CA CYS A 158 -8.33 12.38 -7.40
C CYS A 158 -9.81 12.63 -7.07
N TYR A 159 -10.66 12.71 -8.11
CA TYR A 159 -12.10 12.87 -7.95
C TYR A 159 -12.72 11.73 -7.13
N LEU A 160 -12.41 10.48 -7.45
CA LEU A 160 -12.92 9.31 -6.71
C LEU A 160 -12.32 9.20 -5.30
N ASP A 161 -11.04 9.53 -5.13
CA ASP A 161 -10.37 9.53 -3.82
C ASP A 161 -10.97 10.58 -2.87
N LEU A 162 -11.58 11.65 -3.40
CA LEU A 162 -12.32 12.68 -2.67
C LEU A 162 -13.83 12.43 -2.66
N GLY A 163 -14.27 11.18 -2.86
CA GLY A 163 -15.69 10.78 -2.76
C GLY A 163 -16.58 11.32 -3.88
N GLY A 164 -16.00 11.77 -4.98
CA GLY A 164 -16.70 12.43 -6.06
C GLY A 164 -17.00 13.91 -5.80
N ASP A 165 -16.27 14.55 -4.88
CA ASP A 165 -16.34 16.00 -4.69
C ASP A 165 -15.51 16.71 -5.76
N ALA A 166 -16.19 17.27 -6.76
CA ALA A 166 -15.56 18.03 -7.83
C ALA A 166 -14.90 19.32 -7.32
N ARG A 167 -15.42 19.96 -6.27
CA ARG A 167 -14.77 21.16 -5.73
C ARG A 167 -13.45 20.81 -5.07
N ALA A 168 -13.46 19.83 -4.18
CA ALA A 168 -12.26 19.37 -3.50
C ALA A 168 -11.21 18.87 -4.51
N ALA A 169 -11.64 18.15 -5.56
CA ALA A 169 -10.74 17.70 -6.61
C ALA A 169 -10.13 18.85 -7.42
N ALA A 170 -10.90 19.90 -7.71
CA ALA A 170 -10.38 21.08 -8.41
C ALA A 170 -9.33 21.79 -7.56
N GLU A 171 -9.58 21.95 -6.27
CA GLU A 171 -8.64 22.54 -5.30
C GLU A 171 -7.36 21.70 -5.20
N GLN A 172 -7.48 20.38 -5.01
CA GLN A 172 -6.35 19.44 -4.90
C GLN A 172 -5.49 19.38 -6.18
N LEU A 173 -6.10 19.55 -7.36
CA LEU A 173 -5.42 19.53 -8.66
C LEU A 173 -5.00 20.93 -9.14
N PHE A 174 -5.25 21.99 -8.35
CA PHE A 174 -5.01 23.38 -8.72
C PHE A 174 -5.66 23.78 -10.06
N LEU A 175 -6.88 23.30 -10.30
CA LEU A 175 -7.66 23.57 -11.51
C LEU A 175 -8.77 24.58 -11.24
N HIS A 176 -9.08 25.39 -12.26
CA HIS A 176 -10.35 26.10 -12.25
C HIS A 176 -11.52 25.11 -12.34
N ARG A 177 -12.64 25.42 -11.68
CA ARG A 177 -13.81 24.55 -11.60
C ARG A 177 -14.36 24.14 -12.97
N SER A 178 -14.42 25.07 -13.92
CA SER A 178 -14.87 24.77 -15.30
C SER A 178 -13.95 23.79 -16.01
N SER A 179 -12.63 23.90 -15.80
CA SER A 179 -11.64 22.99 -16.38
C SER A 179 -11.79 21.59 -15.81
N LEU A 180 -12.06 21.45 -14.50
CA LEU A 180 -12.32 20.14 -13.93
C LEU A 180 -13.58 19.51 -14.53
N TYR A 181 -14.70 20.25 -14.60
CA TYR A 181 -15.93 19.69 -15.19
C TYR A 181 -15.73 19.27 -16.64
N GLY A 182 -14.97 20.03 -17.43
CA GLY A 182 -14.61 19.62 -18.79
C GLY A 182 -13.84 18.29 -18.81
N ARG A 183 -12.89 18.09 -17.88
CA ARG A 183 -12.17 16.81 -17.75
C ARG A 183 -13.06 15.67 -17.29
N LEU A 184 -13.97 15.90 -16.34
CA LEU A 184 -14.91 14.87 -15.87
C LEU A 184 -15.88 14.46 -16.98
N HIS A 185 -16.42 15.41 -17.73
CA HIS A 185 -17.25 15.13 -18.92
C HIS A 185 -16.45 14.33 -19.96
N ARG A 186 -15.19 14.73 -20.19
CA ARG A 186 -14.31 14.01 -21.11
C ARG A 186 -14.03 12.57 -20.65
N ILE A 187 -13.89 12.36 -19.34
CA ILE A 187 -13.76 11.02 -18.76
C ILE A 187 -15.01 10.19 -19.05
N GLU A 188 -16.22 10.73 -18.82
CA GLU A 188 -17.49 10.06 -19.10
C GLU A 188 -17.61 9.64 -20.58
N GLU A 189 -17.25 10.54 -21.51
CA GLU A 189 -17.25 10.24 -22.95
C GLU A 189 -16.28 9.10 -23.33
N VAL A 190 -15.02 9.20 -22.87
CA VAL A 190 -13.96 8.24 -23.25
C VAL A 190 -14.19 6.89 -22.60
N ALA A 191 -14.52 6.89 -21.30
CA ALA A 191 -14.78 5.68 -20.54
C ALA A 191 -16.16 5.08 -20.84
N GLN A 192 -17.07 5.84 -21.45
CA GLN A 192 -18.48 5.51 -21.68
C GLN A 192 -19.19 5.11 -20.38
N VAL A 193 -19.15 6.01 -19.39
CA VAL A 193 -19.77 5.84 -18.06
C VAL A 193 -20.55 7.09 -17.66
N ASP A 194 -21.36 7.00 -16.61
CA ASP A 194 -21.95 8.13 -15.90
C ASP A 194 -21.29 8.28 -14.51
N LEU A 195 -20.50 9.34 -14.27
CA LEU A 195 -19.84 9.55 -12.98
C LEU A 195 -20.80 9.96 -11.86
N ARG A 196 -22.09 10.17 -12.16
CA ARG A 196 -23.14 10.30 -11.15
C ARG A 196 -23.65 8.94 -10.70
N SER A 197 -23.44 7.88 -11.49
CA SER A 197 -23.73 6.49 -11.10
C SER A 197 -22.80 6.06 -9.98
N GLY A 198 -23.37 5.53 -8.89
CA GLY A 198 -22.60 4.91 -7.82
C GLY A 198 -21.84 3.68 -8.29
N GLU A 199 -22.46 2.90 -9.19
CA GLU A 199 -21.90 1.66 -9.71
C GLU A 199 -20.68 1.93 -10.60
N ASP A 200 -20.79 2.88 -11.53
CA ASP A 200 -19.71 3.22 -12.46
C ASP A 200 -18.51 3.80 -11.71
N ARG A 201 -18.77 4.66 -10.71
CA ARG A 201 -17.72 5.18 -9.82
C ARG A 201 -17.05 4.05 -9.04
N LEU A 202 -17.82 3.14 -8.45
CA LEU A 202 -17.28 1.99 -7.73
C LEU A 202 -16.41 1.11 -8.63
N GLN A 203 -16.92 0.74 -9.80
CA GLN A 203 -16.22 -0.05 -10.80
C GLN A 203 -14.88 0.59 -11.19
N LEU A 204 -14.88 1.89 -11.54
CA LEU A 204 -13.67 2.62 -11.92
C LEU A 204 -12.70 2.75 -10.74
N HIS A 205 -13.20 3.05 -9.55
CA HIS A 205 -12.36 3.22 -8.36
C HIS A 205 -11.67 1.91 -7.99
N MET A 206 -12.41 0.80 -7.98
CA MET A 206 -11.85 -0.53 -7.74
C MET A 206 -10.78 -0.88 -8.78
N ALA A 207 -11.06 -0.64 -10.07
CA ALA A 207 -10.11 -0.91 -11.14
C ALA A 207 -8.80 -0.12 -10.97
N LEU A 208 -8.88 1.17 -10.65
CA LEU A 208 -7.71 2.00 -10.35
C LEU A 208 -6.92 1.49 -9.13
N ARG A 209 -7.62 1.10 -8.06
CA ARG A 209 -7.01 0.59 -6.83
C ARG A 209 -6.33 -0.77 -7.04
N LEU A 210 -6.95 -1.66 -7.80
CA LEU A 210 -6.40 -2.97 -8.18
C LEU A 210 -5.16 -2.82 -9.06
N ARG A 211 -5.18 -1.88 -10.02
CA ARG A 211 -4.00 -1.56 -10.84
C ARG A 211 -2.84 -1.03 -10.01
N ARG A 212 -3.08 -0.08 -9.09
CA ARG A 212 -2.06 0.39 -8.15
C ARG A 212 -1.49 -0.78 -7.34
N LEU A 213 -2.35 -1.65 -6.80
CA LEU A 213 -1.92 -2.84 -6.04
C LEU A 213 -1.11 -3.85 -6.88
N ALA A 214 -1.37 -3.94 -8.18
CA ALA A 214 -0.60 -4.74 -9.14
C ALA A 214 0.72 -4.08 -9.56
N GLY A 215 1.03 -2.88 -9.09
CA GLY A 215 2.21 -2.11 -9.50
C GLY A 215 2.10 -1.52 -10.91
N GLN A 216 0.88 -1.29 -11.39
CA GLN A 216 0.55 -0.77 -12.73
C GLN A 216 -0.08 0.64 -12.68
N GLY A 217 0.17 1.37 -11.59
CA GLY A 217 -0.38 2.70 -11.32
C GLY A 217 0.45 3.84 -11.92
#